data_AF-A0AAD9N279-F1
#
_entry.id   AF-A0AAD9N279-F1
#
_cell.length_a   1.000
_cell.length_b   1.000
_cell.length_c   1.000
_cell.angle_alpha   90.00
_cell.angle_beta   90.00
_cell.angle_gamma   90.00
#
_symmetry.space_group_name_H-M   'P 1'
#
loop_
_entity.id
_entity.type
_entity.pdbx_description
1 polymer ?
#
loop_
_entity_poly.entity_id
_entity_poly.type
_entity_poly.pdbx_seq_one_letter_code
_entity_poly.pdbx_strand_id
1 'polypeptide(L)'
;MQGMLRMIHWGPLLALGVISCISISAIICGLQWWPIYTLGGAVNMAIFLMWDVLTLYNLFSSAVVGPGYVPLGWKPEKESDLKYLQYCNQCEGYKAPRSHHCRKCQRCVMKMDHHCPWINNCVGHRNHGSFTAFLFFAPCGCIHALAILIPAMYRAINREVSVWTNVYLDPSSGLSQDLFVVSFFSVSLSVGVTFAVGYLLYIQTFYIYYGSGREPLVQLGIKSFIGCMFAVGLAIGVIIAVGALFYIQMKSILKNETGIESWIIEKAYYRDLDEGEPEFVYPYNLGKWNNFKLVFHWKRRPELNGIWWPVIEGCDQYTFTIEQIKQKHEKKERSVEYTIQEKYAGSYFPITMGPQVCCCPPCTDEPRIAVNPGDRIVVTRWKKRWLYGDKLITDNELKSEYCGPDMGSIPFGQFHIKFINSSFIPRTRRIRGWFPRRCAVEVMNGTYEELINPSTQAESAKRKND
;
A
#
# COMPACT_ATOMS: atom_id res chain seq x y z
N MET A 1 5.08 24.88 -2.10
CA MET A 1 5.08 24.68 -0.62
C MET A 1 4.42 23.36 -0.20
N GLN A 2 3.21 23.02 -0.65
CA GLN A 2 2.50 21.77 -0.25
C GLN A 2 3.28 20.47 -0.51
N GLY A 3 4.08 20.38 -1.57
CA GLY A 3 4.88 19.19 -1.86
C GLY A 3 5.96 18.88 -0.82
N MET A 4 6.59 19.90 -0.22
CA MET A 4 7.64 19.71 0.78
C MET A 4 7.06 19.31 2.15
N LEU A 5 5.87 19.82 2.50
CA LEU A 5 5.17 19.42 3.73
C LEU A 5 4.83 17.92 3.73
N ARG A 6 4.63 17.30 2.56
CA ARG A 6 4.39 15.86 2.47
C ARG A 6 5.55 15.03 3.02
N MET A 7 6.78 15.54 2.91
CA MET A 7 7.98 14.86 3.42
C MET A 7 8.06 14.88 4.95
N ILE A 8 7.32 15.78 5.60
CA ILE A 8 7.20 15.85 7.07
C ILE A 8 6.03 14.95 7.51
N HIS A 9 6.07 13.69 7.11
CA HIS A 9 5.14 12.65 7.51
C HIS A 9 5.96 11.43 7.92
N TRP A 10 5.45 10.62 8.85
CA TRP A 10 6.21 9.49 9.41
C TRP A 10 6.75 8.55 8.32
N GLY A 11 5.99 8.33 7.24
CA GLY A 11 6.38 7.44 6.14
C GLY A 11 7.65 7.90 5.41
N PRO A 12 7.66 9.08 4.77
CA PRO A 12 8.87 9.61 4.13
C PRO A 12 10.03 9.81 5.11
N LEU A 13 9.77 10.26 6.34
CA LEU A 13 10.83 10.43 7.36
C LEU A 13 11.48 9.08 7.72
N LEU A 14 10.68 8.02 7.89
CA LEU A 14 11.19 6.69 8.15
C LEU A 14 12.00 6.15 6.95
N ALA A 15 11.50 6.34 5.72
CA ALA A 15 12.23 5.95 4.52
C ALA A 15 13.59 6.66 4.41
N LEU A 16 13.62 7.98 4.62
CA LEU A 16 14.85 8.77 4.63
C LEU A 16 15.80 8.36 5.77
N GLY A 17 15.26 8.02 6.95
CA GLY A 17 16.05 7.53 8.08
C GLY A 17 16.73 6.18 7.77
N VAL A 18 15.99 5.24 7.17
CA VAL A 18 16.53 3.94 6.75
C VAL A 18 17.61 4.10 5.68
N ILE A 19 17.34 4.89 4.64
CA ILE A 19 18.33 5.18 3.58
C ILE A 19 19.59 5.79 4.22
N SER A 20 19.44 6.85 5.01
CA SER A 20 20.57 7.53 5.63
C SER A 20 21.39 6.61 6.53
N CYS A 21 20.74 5.75 7.33
CA CYS A 21 21.43 4.80 8.20
C CYS A 21 22.30 3.82 7.40
N ILE A 22 21.73 3.22 6.34
CA ILE A 22 22.45 2.24 5.51
C ILE A 22 23.60 2.94 4.75
N SER A 23 23.31 4.08 4.12
CA SER A 23 24.28 4.83 3.31
C SER A 23 25.45 5.34 4.14
N ILE A 24 25.20 5.95 5.31
CA ILE A 24 26.26 6.47 6.17
C ILE A 24 27.16 5.32 6.66
N SER A 25 26.59 4.20 7.11
CA SER A 25 27.37 3.03 7.53
C SER A 25 28.22 2.48 6.39
N ALA A 26 27.64 2.33 5.19
CA ALA A 26 28.35 1.81 4.03
C ALA A 26 29.46 2.76 3.55
N ILE A 27 29.24 4.07 3.57
CA ILE A 27 30.26 5.07 3.20
C ILE A 27 31.43 5.03 4.20
N ILE A 28 31.15 5.05 5.51
CA ILE A 28 32.19 5.01 6.55
C ILE A 28 33.03 3.74 6.41
N CYS A 29 32.39 2.58 6.29
CA CYS A 29 33.08 1.30 6.12
C CYS A 29 33.85 1.23 4.77
N GLY A 30 33.24 1.72 3.69
CA GLY A 30 33.82 1.71 2.36
C GLY A 30 35.09 2.55 2.26
N LEU A 31 35.10 3.74 2.88
CA LEU A 31 36.28 4.62 2.93
C LEU A 31 37.46 4.01 3.71
N GLN A 32 37.18 3.15 4.69
CA GLN A 32 38.20 2.42 5.44
C GLN A 32 38.68 1.16 4.72
N TRP A 33 37.78 0.50 3.98
CA TRP A 33 38.03 -0.79 3.34
C TRP A 33 38.79 -0.67 2.02
N TRP A 34 38.37 0.24 1.13
CA TRP A 34 38.97 0.41 -0.19
C TRP A 34 39.37 1.87 -0.38
N PRO A 35 40.67 2.19 -0.35
CA PRO A 35 41.10 3.58 -0.39
C PRO A 35 40.65 4.31 -1.67
N ILE A 36 40.07 5.49 -1.47
CA ILE A 36 39.47 6.30 -2.56
C ILE A 36 40.51 6.85 -3.55
N TYR A 37 41.79 6.91 -3.17
CA TYR A 37 42.86 7.31 -4.08
C TYR A 37 43.20 6.23 -5.12
N THR A 38 42.74 4.99 -4.93
CA THR A 38 42.83 3.95 -5.95
C THR A 38 41.67 4.08 -6.93
N LEU A 39 41.89 3.82 -8.22
CA LEU A 39 40.85 3.89 -9.24
C LEU A 39 39.65 2.99 -8.89
N GLY A 40 39.91 1.75 -8.46
CA GLY A 40 38.85 0.81 -8.08
C GLY A 40 38.01 1.28 -6.89
N GLY A 41 38.65 1.84 -5.86
CA GLY A 41 37.97 2.39 -4.69
C GLY A 41 37.12 3.60 -5.03
N ALA A 42 37.66 4.52 -5.84
CA ALA A 42 36.93 5.68 -6.36
C ALA A 42 35.70 5.26 -7.18
N VAL A 43 35.85 4.32 -8.11
CA VAL A 43 34.74 3.83 -8.95
C VAL A 43 33.68 3.13 -8.10
N ASN A 44 34.08 2.26 -7.17
CA ASN A 44 33.14 1.58 -6.26
C ASN A 44 32.32 2.59 -5.44
N MET A 45 32.99 3.59 -4.85
CA MET A 45 32.31 4.64 -4.07
C MET A 45 31.41 5.51 -4.95
N ALA A 46 31.84 5.87 -6.16
CA ALA A 46 31.03 6.65 -7.09
C ALA A 46 29.76 5.90 -7.52
N ILE A 47 29.85 4.60 -7.80
CA ILE A 47 28.69 3.75 -8.12
C ILE A 47 27.76 3.65 -6.92
N PHE A 48 28.30 3.47 -5.72
CA PHE A 48 27.48 3.41 -4.50
C PHE A 48 26.68 4.70 -4.28
N LEU A 49 27.36 5.85 -4.35
CA LEU A 49 26.72 7.16 -4.23
C LEU A 49 25.72 7.43 -5.35
N MET A 50 25.95 6.91 -6.56
CA MET A 50 24.98 6.98 -7.65
C MET A 50 23.68 6.26 -7.29
N TRP A 51 23.74 5.06 -6.68
CA TRP A 51 22.53 4.36 -6.23
C TRP A 51 21.76 5.16 -5.18
N ASP A 52 22.45 5.78 -4.23
CA ASP A 52 21.85 6.62 -3.20
C ASP A 52 21.15 7.85 -3.81
N VAL A 53 21.85 8.56 -4.71
CA VAL A 53 21.30 9.74 -5.40
C VAL A 53 20.08 9.35 -6.23
N LEU A 54 20.12 8.25 -6.98
CA LEU A 54 19.00 7.77 -7.77
C LEU A 54 17.82 7.34 -6.90
N THR A 55 18.09 6.69 -5.77
CA THR A 55 17.06 6.28 -4.80
C THR A 55 16.35 7.50 -4.21
N LEU A 56 17.12 8.47 -3.70
CA LEU A 56 16.59 9.72 -3.14
C LEU A 56 15.84 10.51 -4.20
N TYR A 57 16.44 10.72 -5.38
CA TYR A 57 15.80 11.43 -6.48
C TYR A 57 14.44 10.85 -6.84
N ASN A 58 14.32 9.53 -6.94
CA ASN A 58 13.05 8.88 -7.29
C ASN A 58 12.04 8.88 -6.13
N LEU A 59 12.49 8.77 -4.88
CA LEU A 59 11.64 8.96 -3.69
C LEU A 59 11.04 10.38 -3.68
N PHE A 60 11.88 11.41 -3.82
CA PHE A 60 11.42 12.80 -3.87
C PHE A 60 10.56 13.09 -5.09
N SER A 61 10.95 12.61 -6.29
CA SER A 61 10.16 12.78 -7.51
C SER A 61 8.78 12.16 -7.36
N SER A 62 8.68 10.95 -6.81
CA SER A 62 7.40 10.27 -6.61
C SER A 62 6.50 10.98 -5.58
N ALA A 63 7.08 11.52 -4.50
CA ALA A 63 6.34 12.27 -3.49
C ALA A 63 5.89 13.67 -3.97
N VAL A 64 6.80 14.43 -4.61
CA VAL A 64 6.62 15.85 -4.91
C VAL A 64 5.88 16.10 -6.22
N VAL A 65 6.24 15.40 -7.31
CA VAL A 65 5.52 15.53 -8.61
C VAL A 65 4.07 15.08 -8.44
N GLY A 66 3.87 14.03 -7.64
CA GLY A 66 2.58 13.45 -7.35
C GLY A 66 1.92 12.74 -8.53
N PRO A 67 0.73 12.18 -8.32
CA PRO A 67 0.16 11.20 -9.23
C PRO A 67 -0.51 11.79 -10.48
N GLY A 68 -0.77 13.10 -10.49
CA GLY A 68 -1.67 13.73 -11.45
C GLY A 68 -3.13 13.58 -11.01
N TYR A 69 -3.85 14.70 -10.97
CA TYR A 69 -5.23 14.76 -10.55
C TYR A 69 -6.12 15.17 -11.72
N VAL A 70 -7.27 14.52 -11.84
CA VAL A 70 -8.32 14.95 -12.76
C VAL A 70 -8.73 16.39 -12.38
N PRO A 71 -8.94 17.30 -13.35
CA PRO A 71 -9.44 18.65 -13.07
C PRO A 71 -10.72 18.63 -12.22
N LEU A 72 -10.93 19.64 -11.38
CA LEU A 72 -12.20 19.76 -10.65
C LEU A 72 -13.32 20.02 -11.64
N GLY A 73 -14.51 19.49 -11.37
CA GLY A 73 -15.63 19.66 -12.28
C GLY A 73 -15.44 19.02 -13.65
N TRP A 74 -14.45 18.12 -13.83
CA TRP A 74 -14.17 17.55 -15.13
C TRP A 74 -15.38 16.81 -15.70
N LYS A 75 -15.62 17.01 -17.00
CA LYS A 75 -16.66 16.36 -17.79
C LYS A 75 -16.03 15.91 -19.13
N PRO A 76 -16.54 14.83 -19.74
CA PRO A 76 -16.15 14.45 -21.10
C PRO A 76 -16.50 15.57 -22.10
N GLU A 77 -15.80 15.59 -23.23
CA GLU A 77 -16.06 16.55 -24.32
C GLU A 77 -17.45 16.34 -24.93
N LYS A 78 -17.89 15.08 -25.05
CA LYS A 78 -19.22 14.70 -25.54
C LYS A 78 -20.15 14.44 -24.37
N GLU A 79 -21.27 15.13 -24.33
CA GLU A 79 -22.28 14.96 -23.28
C GLU A 79 -22.91 13.55 -23.28
N SER A 80 -22.98 12.90 -24.45
CA SER A 80 -23.43 11.51 -24.59
C SER A 80 -22.63 10.51 -23.75
N ASP A 81 -21.38 10.85 -23.44
CA ASP A 81 -20.45 9.94 -22.77
C ASP A 81 -20.62 9.94 -21.25
N LEU A 82 -21.38 10.89 -20.71
CA LEU A 82 -21.67 10.98 -19.26
C LEU A 82 -22.29 9.70 -18.71
N LYS A 83 -23.07 8.98 -19.52
CA LYS A 83 -23.71 7.71 -19.13
C LYS A 83 -22.73 6.57 -18.87
N TYR A 84 -21.50 6.66 -19.41
CA TYR A 84 -20.47 5.66 -19.24
C TYR A 84 -19.51 5.96 -18.08
N LEU A 85 -19.72 7.09 -17.39
CA LEU A 85 -18.78 7.61 -16.40
C LEU A 85 -19.44 7.72 -15.02
N GLN A 86 -18.61 7.59 -13.98
CA GLN A 86 -19.08 7.71 -12.61
C GLN A 86 -18.86 9.12 -12.08
N TYR A 87 -19.89 9.68 -11.45
CA TYR A 87 -19.79 10.98 -10.78
C TYR A 87 -19.04 10.88 -9.43
N CYS A 88 -18.21 11.89 -9.15
CA CYS A 88 -17.50 12.10 -7.91
C CYS A 88 -17.98 13.41 -7.25
N ASN A 89 -18.81 13.28 -6.22
CA ASN A 89 -19.37 14.45 -5.53
C ASN A 89 -18.29 15.32 -4.86
N GLN A 90 -17.22 14.72 -4.32
CA GLN A 90 -16.15 15.47 -3.64
C GLN A 90 -15.30 16.33 -4.59
N CYS A 91 -15.29 15.98 -5.88
CA CYS A 91 -14.60 16.76 -6.91
C CYS A 91 -15.57 17.48 -7.84
N GLU A 92 -16.88 17.37 -7.56
CA GLU A 92 -17.99 17.94 -8.33
C GLU A 92 -17.91 17.67 -9.84
N GLY A 93 -17.40 16.50 -10.21
CA GLY A 93 -17.16 16.13 -11.61
C GLY A 93 -17.13 14.62 -11.81
N TYR A 94 -16.96 14.21 -13.06
CA TYR A 94 -16.87 12.81 -13.44
C TYR A 94 -15.47 12.27 -13.23
N LYS A 95 -15.37 10.98 -12.92
CA LYS A 95 -14.10 10.26 -12.93
C LYS A 95 -13.73 9.98 -14.37
N ALA A 96 -12.63 10.54 -14.85
CA ALA A 96 -12.03 10.15 -16.13
C ALA A 96 -11.72 8.64 -16.16
N PRO A 97 -11.62 8.01 -17.35
CA PRO A 97 -11.20 6.62 -17.48
C PRO A 97 -9.95 6.31 -16.65
N ARG A 98 -9.96 5.16 -15.97
CA ARG A 98 -8.89 4.70 -15.06
C ARG A 98 -8.64 5.57 -13.81
N SER A 99 -9.44 6.62 -13.57
CA SER A 99 -9.28 7.48 -12.40
C SER A 99 -10.12 7.01 -11.21
N HIS A 100 -9.57 7.20 -10.01
CA HIS A 100 -10.27 6.88 -8.77
C HIS A 100 -10.10 8.00 -7.74
N HIS A 101 -11.12 8.19 -6.91
CA HIS A 101 -11.09 9.20 -5.85
C HIS A 101 -10.33 8.66 -4.64
N CYS A 102 -9.21 9.29 -4.30
CA CYS A 102 -8.48 8.99 -3.08
C CYS A 102 -8.97 9.87 -1.94
N ARG A 103 -9.47 9.26 -0.87
CA ARG A 103 -9.94 9.96 0.33
C ARG A 103 -8.82 10.66 1.09
N LYS A 104 -7.61 10.11 1.10
CA LYS A 104 -6.48 10.74 1.78
C LYS A 104 -6.00 11.99 1.03
N CYS A 105 -6.01 11.95 -0.31
CA CYS A 105 -5.66 13.09 -1.15
C CYS A 105 -6.83 14.05 -1.42
N GLN A 106 -8.07 13.66 -1.09
CA GLN A 106 -9.32 14.40 -1.38
C GLN A 106 -9.47 14.81 -2.86
N ARG A 107 -8.99 13.96 -3.77
CA ARG A 107 -8.95 14.22 -5.21
C ARG A 107 -9.13 12.94 -6.02
N CYS A 108 -9.72 13.07 -7.21
CA CYS A 108 -9.64 12.05 -8.26
C CYS A 108 -8.22 12.01 -8.85
N VAL A 109 -7.59 10.85 -8.74
CA VAL A 109 -6.23 10.58 -9.20
C VAL A 109 -6.30 9.86 -10.54
N MET A 110 -5.56 10.35 -11.54
CA MET A 110 -5.45 9.72 -12.86
C MET A 110 -4.69 8.39 -12.77
N LYS A 111 -5.17 7.34 -13.43
CA LYS A 111 -4.59 5.98 -13.39
C LYS A 111 -4.18 5.60 -11.96
N MET A 112 -5.10 5.75 -11.02
CA MET A 112 -4.79 5.57 -9.60
C MET A 112 -4.40 4.11 -9.34
N ASP A 113 -3.22 3.91 -8.77
CA ASP A 113 -2.77 2.61 -8.30
C ASP A 113 -3.13 2.42 -6.83
N HIS A 114 -2.49 3.18 -5.95
CA HIS A 114 -2.78 3.16 -4.52
C HIS A 114 -2.38 4.47 -3.85
N HIS A 115 -2.76 4.63 -2.58
CA HIS A 115 -2.19 5.66 -1.72
C HIS A 115 -1.07 5.07 -0.90
N CYS A 116 0.15 5.57 -1.08
CA CYS A 116 1.35 5.04 -0.45
C CYS A 116 1.75 5.92 0.75
N PRO A 117 1.74 5.38 1.98
CA PRO A 117 2.16 6.13 3.17
C PRO A 117 3.63 6.57 3.13
N TRP A 118 4.50 5.77 2.49
CA TRP A 118 5.95 6.00 2.40
C TRP A 118 6.35 7.24 1.59
N ILE A 119 5.49 7.68 0.68
CA ILE A 119 5.66 8.95 -0.07
C ILE A 119 4.62 10.01 0.35
N ASN A 120 3.76 9.67 1.33
CA ASN A 120 2.62 10.46 1.76
C ASN A 120 1.80 11.04 0.59
N ASN A 121 1.56 10.19 -0.41
CA ASN A 121 0.91 10.58 -1.64
C ASN A 121 0.35 9.36 -2.39
N CYS A 122 -0.50 9.62 -3.36
CA CYS A 122 -0.92 8.58 -4.30
C CYS A 122 0.17 8.28 -5.32
N VAL A 123 0.21 7.02 -5.74
CA VAL A 123 0.88 6.55 -6.94
C VAL A 123 -0.17 6.51 -8.05
N GLY A 124 0.14 7.14 -9.18
CA GLY A 124 -0.73 7.20 -10.34
C GLY A 124 0.02 7.67 -11.58
N HIS A 125 -0.72 8.12 -12.60
CA HIS A 125 -0.20 8.40 -13.93
C HIS A 125 1.16 9.11 -13.98
N ARG A 126 1.29 10.25 -13.27
CA ARG A 126 2.46 11.13 -13.40
C ARG A 126 3.69 10.72 -12.58
N ASN A 127 3.53 9.86 -11.58
CA ASN A 127 4.64 9.44 -10.71
C ASN A 127 4.87 7.93 -10.66
N HIS A 128 4.10 7.12 -11.39
CA HIS A 128 4.25 5.66 -11.40
C HIS A 128 5.67 5.24 -11.78
N GLY A 129 6.24 5.84 -12.83
CA GLY A 129 7.61 5.55 -13.27
C GLY A 129 8.66 5.87 -12.20
N SER A 130 8.59 7.04 -11.57
CA SER A 130 9.51 7.39 -10.46
C SER A 130 9.32 6.50 -9.24
N PHE A 131 8.08 6.14 -8.90
CA PHE A 131 7.81 5.23 -7.79
C PHE A 131 8.43 3.85 -8.06
N THR A 132 8.20 3.28 -9.24
CA THR A 132 8.77 1.97 -9.59
C THR A 132 10.28 2.01 -9.72
N ALA A 133 10.87 3.11 -10.21
CA ALA A 133 12.31 3.31 -10.23
C ALA A 133 12.90 3.39 -8.80
N PHE A 134 12.22 4.03 -7.85
CA PHE A 134 12.60 4.00 -6.44
C PHE A 134 12.61 2.57 -5.90
N LEU A 135 11.58 1.78 -6.20
CA LEU A 135 11.52 0.36 -5.79
C LEU A 135 12.62 -0.51 -6.42
N PHE A 136 13.21 -0.08 -7.54
CA PHE A 136 14.34 -0.76 -8.17
C PHE A 136 15.68 -0.35 -7.58
N PHE A 137 15.96 0.96 -7.50
CA PHE A 137 17.26 1.45 -7.06
C PHE A 137 17.53 1.21 -5.57
N ALA A 138 16.50 1.25 -4.72
CA ALA A 138 16.68 1.04 -3.27
C ALA A 138 17.23 -0.38 -2.94
N PRO A 139 16.66 -1.49 -3.44
CA PRO A 139 17.27 -2.82 -3.30
C PRO A 139 18.66 -2.93 -3.92
N CYS A 140 18.91 -2.35 -5.10
CA CYS A 140 20.25 -2.37 -5.72
C CYS A 140 21.31 -1.69 -4.85
N GLY A 141 21.00 -0.51 -4.29
CA GLY A 141 21.87 0.19 -3.35
C GLY A 141 22.08 -0.62 -2.07
N CYS A 142 21.05 -1.27 -1.54
CA CYS A 142 21.17 -2.13 -0.36
C CYS A 142 22.03 -3.38 -0.62
N ILE A 143 21.94 -4.00 -1.80
CA ILE A 143 22.81 -5.14 -2.19
C ILE A 143 24.27 -4.68 -2.22
N HIS A 144 24.55 -3.51 -2.82
CA HIS A 144 25.89 -2.94 -2.84
C HIS A 144 26.38 -2.57 -1.43
N ALA A 145 25.49 -2.01 -0.58
CA ALA A 145 25.81 -1.75 0.83
C ALA A 145 26.21 -3.03 1.58
N LEU A 146 25.50 -4.15 1.39
CA LEU A 146 25.87 -5.43 1.98
C LEU A 146 27.24 -5.92 1.52
N ALA A 147 27.56 -5.75 0.24
CA ALA A 147 28.87 -6.09 -0.32
C ALA A 147 30.02 -5.25 0.27
N ILE A 148 29.73 -4.08 0.85
CA ILE A 148 30.70 -3.24 1.57
C ILE A 148 30.72 -3.58 3.08
N LEU A 149 29.54 -3.66 3.70
CA LEU A 149 29.39 -3.78 5.15
C LEU A 149 29.83 -5.14 5.68
N ILE A 150 29.48 -6.24 5.00
CA ILE A 150 29.81 -7.59 5.46
C ILE A 150 31.33 -7.80 5.53
N PRO A 151 32.13 -7.51 4.47
CA PRO A 151 33.59 -7.61 4.56
C PRO A 151 34.21 -6.64 5.58
N ALA A 152 33.67 -5.42 5.72
CA ALA A 152 34.17 -4.46 6.69
C ALA A 152 33.99 -4.95 8.14
N MET A 153 32.79 -5.44 8.47
CA MET A 153 32.52 -6.03 9.79
C MET A 153 33.38 -7.27 10.04
N TYR A 154 33.56 -8.10 9.01
CA TYR A 154 34.44 -9.26 9.08
C TYR A 154 35.86 -8.87 9.49
N ARG A 155 36.49 -7.89 8.82
CA ARG A 155 37.85 -7.44 9.17
C ARG A 155 37.92 -6.85 10.57
N ALA A 156 36.92 -6.09 10.99
CA ALA A 156 36.88 -5.54 12.34
C ALA A 156 36.90 -6.66 13.41
N ILE A 157 36.06 -7.69 13.23
CA ILE A 157 36.02 -8.85 14.14
C ILE A 157 37.36 -9.59 14.13
N ASN A 158 37.95 -9.89 12.97
CA ASN A 158 39.20 -10.66 12.91
C ASN A 158 40.40 -9.87 13.44
N ARG A 159 40.40 -8.55 13.32
CA ARG A 159 41.40 -7.70 13.96
C ARG A 159 41.25 -7.73 15.48
N GLU A 160 40.03 -7.55 15.98
CA GLU A 160 39.81 -7.63 17.42
C GLU A 160 40.15 -9.03 17.94
N VAL A 161 39.66 -10.10 17.30
CA VAL A 161 39.99 -11.48 17.70
C VAL A 161 41.49 -11.72 17.62
N SER A 162 42.21 -11.30 16.58
CA SER A 162 43.66 -11.47 16.53
C SER A 162 44.40 -10.68 17.61
N VAL A 163 43.98 -9.45 17.92
CA VAL A 163 44.53 -8.67 19.04
C VAL A 163 44.20 -9.34 20.37
N TRP A 164 42.95 -9.72 20.60
CA TRP A 164 42.49 -10.41 21.81
C TRP A 164 43.14 -11.78 21.97
N THR A 165 43.30 -12.59 20.93
CA THR A 165 44.02 -13.88 21.02
C THR A 165 45.49 -13.66 21.30
N ASN A 166 46.13 -12.63 20.71
CA ASN A 166 47.51 -12.30 21.05
C ASN A 166 47.67 -11.79 22.49
N VAL A 167 46.63 -11.15 23.05
CA VAL A 167 46.58 -10.71 24.45
C VAL A 167 46.23 -11.86 25.41
N TYR A 168 45.33 -12.77 25.06
CA TYR A 168 44.94 -13.92 25.90
C TYR A 168 45.91 -15.09 25.85
N LEU A 169 46.70 -15.22 24.78
CA LEU A 169 47.83 -16.14 24.70
C LEU A 169 49.10 -15.56 25.37
N ASP A 170 49.06 -14.32 25.85
CA ASP A 170 50.04 -13.81 26.81
C ASP A 170 49.80 -14.54 28.15
N PRO A 171 50.76 -15.34 28.64
CA PRO A 171 50.62 -16.11 29.88
C PRO A 171 50.46 -15.24 31.14
N SER A 172 50.48 -13.91 31.02
CA SER A 172 50.43 -12.97 32.14
C SER A 172 49.05 -12.32 32.41
N SER A 173 48.05 -12.45 31.54
CA SER A 173 46.73 -11.83 31.76
C SER A 173 45.69 -12.83 32.29
N GLY A 174 45.59 -12.93 33.61
CA GLY A 174 44.45 -13.58 34.26
C GLY A 174 43.21 -12.68 34.25
N LEU A 175 42.05 -13.17 33.77
CA LEU A 175 40.81 -13.30 34.56
C LEU A 175 39.67 -13.88 33.70
N SER A 176 38.90 -14.75 34.34
CA SER A 176 37.62 -15.34 33.94
C SER A 176 36.45 -14.36 33.97
N GLN A 177 35.46 -14.57 33.08
CA GLN A 177 33.99 -14.36 33.21
C GLN A 177 33.40 -13.67 31.98
N ASP A 178 32.47 -14.36 31.28
CA ASP A 178 31.17 -13.82 30.80
C ASP A 178 30.53 -14.73 29.73
N LEU A 179 29.78 -15.73 30.19
CA LEU A 179 29.09 -16.73 29.35
C LEU A 179 27.55 -16.64 29.42
N PHE A 180 26.98 -15.53 29.93
CA PHE A 180 25.54 -15.48 30.26
C PHE A 180 24.68 -14.58 29.35
N VAL A 181 25.26 -13.73 28.48
CA VAL A 181 24.48 -12.68 27.77
C VAL A 181 23.95 -13.12 26.38
N VAL A 182 24.35 -14.27 25.85
CA VAL A 182 24.15 -14.62 24.42
C VAL A 182 22.81 -15.34 24.12
N SER A 183 22.00 -15.70 25.12
CA SER A 183 20.86 -16.61 24.92
C SER A 183 19.54 -16.00 24.41
N PHE A 184 19.39 -14.67 24.28
CA PHE A 184 18.04 -14.07 24.11
C PHE A 184 17.65 -13.57 22.70
N PHE A 185 18.52 -13.63 21.69
CA PHE A 185 18.24 -13.00 20.37
C PHE A 185 18.24 -13.96 19.16
N SER A 186 18.26 -15.28 19.36
CA SER A 186 18.76 -16.20 18.32
C SER A 186 17.79 -16.72 17.26
N VAL A 187 16.46 -16.58 17.36
CA VAL A 187 15.59 -17.40 16.48
C VAL A 187 15.26 -16.76 15.12
N SER A 188 15.27 -15.43 14.98
CA SER A 188 15.11 -14.77 13.66
C SER A 188 16.44 -14.33 13.02
N LEU A 189 17.53 -14.35 13.80
CA LEU A 189 18.87 -13.98 13.37
C LEU A 189 19.64 -15.18 12.77
N SER A 190 19.25 -16.42 13.08
CA SER A 190 20.06 -17.63 12.85
C SER A 190 20.29 -17.99 11.37
N VAL A 191 19.34 -17.80 10.46
CA VAL A 191 19.54 -18.17 9.05
C VAL A 191 20.52 -17.19 8.38
N GLY A 192 20.28 -15.89 8.54
CA GLY A 192 21.17 -14.84 8.04
C GLY A 192 22.55 -14.91 8.70
N VAL A 193 22.61 -15.18 10.01
CA VAL A 193 23.87 -15.37 10.74
C VAL A 193 24.56 -16.66 10.33
N THR A 194 23.88 -17.75 10.01
CA THR A 194 24.54 -18.99 9.58
C THR A 194 25.18 -18.84 8.20
N PHE A 195 24.48 -18.21 7.24
CA PHE A 195 25.08 -17.91 5.94
C PHE A 195 26.19 -16.87 6.04
N ALA A 196 26.02 -15.84 6.87
CA ALA A 196 27.07 -14.86 7.16
C ALA A 196 28.26 -15.57 7.80
N VAL A 197 28.11 -16.26 8.93
CA VAL A 197 29.17 -16.99 9.65
C VAL A 197 29.86 -18.01 8.74
N GLY A 198 29.13 -18.80 7.95
CA GLY A 198 29.74 -19.73 6.99
C GLY A 198 30.58 -19.03 5.92
N TYR A 199 30.09 -17.91 5.37
CA TYR A 199 30.86 -17.10 4.42
C TYR A 199 32.06 -16.39 5.09
N LEU A 200 31.90 -15.92 6.34
CA LEU A 200 32.95 -15.30 7.14
C LEU A 200 34.07 -16.31 7.45
N LEU A 201 33.73 -17.56 7.79
CA LEU A 201 34.69 -18.64 8.04
C LEU A 201 35.44 -19.08 6.77
N TYR A 202 34.74 -19.13 5.62
CA TYR A 202 35.35 -19.41 4.32
C TYR A 202 36.39 -18.33 3.95
N ILE A 203 36.02 -17.06 4.06
CA ILE A 203 36.90 -15.93 3.75
C ILE A 203 38.04 -15.80 4.78
N GLN A 204 37.81 -16.17 6.05
CA GLN A 204 38.86 -16.25 7.07
C GLN A 204 39.93 -17.25 6.73
N THR A 205 39.50 -18.44 6.32
CA THR A 205 40.45 -19.46 5.88
C THR A 205 41.23 -18.97 4.67
N PHE A 206 40.58 -18.29 3.72
CA PHE A 206 41.27 -17.70 2.57
C PHE A 206 42.33 -16.64 2.98
N TYR A 207 42.00 -15.68 3.83
CA TYR A 207 42.94 -14.62 4.22
C TYR A 207 44.06 -15.10 5.16
N ILE A 208 43.81 -16.10 6.02
CA ILE A 208 44.88 -16.75 6.80
C ILE A 208 45.89 -17.41 5.87
N TYR A 209 45.43 -18.02 4.78
CA TYR A 209 46.30 -18.73 3.83
C TYR A 209 46.94 -17.81 2.79
N TYR A 210 46.32 -16.69 2.41
CA TYR A 210 46.75 -15.85 1.28
C TYR A 210 46.99 -14.36 1.61
N GLY A 211 46.80 -13.94 2.87
CA GLY A 211 46.93 -12.53 3.29
C GLY A 211 48.37 -12.03 3.35
N SER A 212 48.62 -10.81 2.87
CA SER A 212 49.98 -10.23 2.73
C SER A 212 50.38 -9.21 3.81
N GLY A 213 49.49 -8.92 4.78
CA GLY A 213 49.73 -7.96 5.86
C GLY A 213 49.72 -6.47 5.46
N ARG A 214 49.52 -6.15 4.17
CA ARG A 214 49.40 -4.76 3.65
C ARG A 214 47.96 -4.27 3.53
N GLU A 215 47.03 -4.96 4.19
CA GLU A 215 45.60 -4.71 4.03
C GLU A 215 45.14 -3.47 4.80
N PRO A 216 44.16 -2.72 4.27
CA PRO A 216 43.68 -1.51 4.91
C PRO A 216 42.96 -1.83 6.23
N LEU A 217 43.29 -1.06 7.27
CA LEU A 217 42.78 -1.22 8.62
C LEU A 217 41.35 -0.69 8.74
N VAL A 218 40.38 -1.59 8.91
CA VAL A 218 39.02 -1.22 9.31
C VAL A 218 38.97 -1.05 10.82
N GLN A 219 38.61 0.15 11.28
CA GLN A 219 38.48 0.50 12.69
C GLN A 219 37.00 0.75 13.01
N LEU A 220 36.35 -0.27 13.57
CA LEU A 220 34.99 -0.15 14.10
C LEU A 220 35.04 -0.27 15.62
N GLY A 221 34.83 0.83 16.33
CA GLY A 221 34.54 0.75 17.77
C GLY A 221 33.18 0.10 18.02
N ILE A 222 32.93 -0.34 19.26
CA ILE A 222 31.70 -1.08 19.66
C ILE A 222 30.41 -0.41 19.16
N LYS A 223 30.30 0.92 19.30
CA LYS A 223 29.11 1.68 18.83
C LYS A 223 28.95 1.63 17.30
N SER A 224 30.03 1.82 16.56
CA SER A 224 30.04 1.76 15.09
C SER A 224 29.78 0.35 14.58
N PHE A 225 30.28 -0.67 15.29
CA PHE A 225 30.04 -2.07 15.00
C PHE A 225 28.55 -2.44 15.15
N ILE A 226 27.92 -2.06 16.28
CA ILE A 226 26.48 -2.25 16.50
C ILE A 226 25.67 -1.50 15.42
N GLY A 227 26.07 -0.27 15.09
CA GLY A 227 25.46 0.49 14.01
C GLY A 227 25.52 -0.21 12.65
N CYS A 228 26.66 -0.83 12.32
CA CYS A 228 26.82 -1.61 11.08
C CYS A 228 25.96 -2.88 11.08
N MET A 229 25.87 -3.60 12.21
CA MET A 229 24.96 -4.75 12.34
C MET A 229 23.51 -4.35 12.07
N PHE A 230 23.08 -3.22 12.66
CA PHE A 230 21.74 -2.70 12.45
C PHE A 230 21.52 -2.30 10.98
N ALA A 231 22.49 -1.63 10.35
CA ALA A 231 22.43 -1.27 8.93
C ALA A 231 22.35 -2.50 8.01
N VAL A 232 23.08 -3.58 8.31
CA VAL A 232 22.98 -4.86 7.59
C VAL A 232 21.57 -5.44 7.71
N GLY A 233 21.00 -5.47 8.93
CA GLY A 233 19.63 -5.94 9.15
C GLY A 233 18.59 -5.13 8.37
N LEU A 234 18.70 -3.80 8.38
CA LEU A 234 17.85 -2.91 7.60
C LEU A 234 18.00 -3.15 6.09
N ALA A 235 19.23 -3.28 5.57
CA ALA A 235 19.50 -3.51 4.15
C ALA A 235 18.86 -4.82 3.67
N ILE A 236 18.99 -5.92 4.44
CA ILE A 236 18.34 -7.20 4.12
C ILE A 236 16.82 -7.03 4.10
N GLY A 237 16.25 -6.36 5.10
CA GLY A 237 14.81 -6.08 5.16
C GLY A 237 14.31 -5.30 3.96
N VAL A 238 15.05 -4.27 3.52
CA VAL A 238 14.73 -3.47 2.33
C VAL A 238 14.80 -4.33 1.06
N ILE A 239 15.84 -5.14 0.88
CA ILE A 239 15.99 -6.02 -0.29
C ILE A 239 14.79 -6.94 -0.45
N ILE A 240 14.36 -7.59 0.63
CA ILE A 240 13.25 -8.55 0.60
C ILE A 240 11.92 -7.81 0.38
N ALA A 241 11.61 -6.84 1.24
CA ALA A 241 10.30 -6.19 1.23
C ALA A 241 10.10 -5.30 0.00
N VAL A 242 11.06 -4.40 -0.28
CA VAL A 242 10.98 -3.46 -1.41
C VAL A 242 11.19 -4.20 -2.73
N GLY A 243 12.05 -5.23 -2.77
CA GLY A 243 12.20 -6.10 -3.94
C GLY A 243 10.92 -6.85 -4.31
N ALA A 244 10.17 -7.37 -3.33
CA ALA A 244 8.86 -7.98 -3.58
C ALA A 244 7.85 -6.97 -4.13
N LEU A 245 7.82 -5.74 -3.58
CA LEU A 245 6.97 -4.67 -4.09
C LEU A 245 7.36 -4.27 -5.53
N PHE A 246 8.65 -4.21 -5.85
CA PHE A 246 9.13 -3.96 -7.21
C PHE A 246 8.63 -5.04 -8.18
N TYR A 247 8.73 -6.31 -7.80
CA TYR A 247 8.23 -7.42 -8.62
C TYR A 247 6.73 -7.29 -8.90
N ILE A 248 5.92 -7.01 -7.88
CA ILE A 248 4.47 -6.83 -8.00
C ILE A 248 4.15 -5.68 -8.95
N GLN A 249 4.79 -4.52 -8.74
CA GLN A 249 4.58 -3.33 -9.57
C GLN A 249 5.01 -3.57 -11.02
N MET A 250 6.15 -4.21 -11.25
CA MET A 250 6.62 -4.53 -12.59
C MET A 250 5.67 -5.49 -13.31
N LYS A 251 5.17 -6.52 -12.62
CA LYS A 251 4.17 -7.45 -13.17
C LYS A 251 2.89 -6.71 -13.59
N SER A 252 2.41 -5.79 -12.74
CA SER A 252 1.25 -4.95 -13.04
C SER A 252 1.48 -4.04 -14.25
N ILE A 253 2.66 -3.41 -14.33
CA ILE A 253 3.07 -2.56 -15.47
C ILE A 253 3.10 -3.37 -16.76
N LEU A 254 3.67 -4.58 -16.76
CA LEU A 254 3.76 -5.42 -17.96
C LEU A 254 2.39 -5.87 -18.48
N LYS A 255 1.37 -5.91 -17.63
CA LYS A 255 -0.04 -6.14 -18.01
C LYS A 255 -0.84 -4.86 -18.29
N ASN A 256 -0.21 -3.69 -18.06
CA ASN A 256 -0.83 -2.36 -18.03
C ASN A 256 -2.01 -2.23 -17.06
N GLU A 257 -2.00 -2.97 -15.97
CA GLU A 257 -3.01 -2.92 -14.92
C GLU A 257 -2.53 -2.01 -13.78
N THR A 258 -3.46 -1.47 -13.01
CA THR A 258 -3.21 -0.98 -11.65
C THR A 258 -3.69 -1.99 -10.62
N GLY A 259 -3.27 -1.88 -9.37
CA GLY A 259 -3.75 -2.75 -8.28
C GLY A 259 -5.26 -2.65 -8.04
N ILE A 260 -5.89 -1.53 -8.39
CA ILE A 260 -7.36 -1.39 -8.36
C ILE A 260 -7.99 -2.13 -9.56
N GLU A 261 -7.38 -1.98 -10.73
CA GLU A 261 -7.88 -2.59 -11.96
C GLU A 261 -7.76 -4.11 -11.93
N SER A 262 -6.65 -4.66 -11.45
CA SER A 262 -6.43 -6.12 -11.39
C SER A 262 -7.56 -6.82 -10.63
N TRP A 263 -8.05 -6.23 -9.54
CA TRP A 263 -9.17 -6.78 -8.77
C TRP A 263 -10.52 -6.66 -9.49
N ILE A 264 -10.71 -5.61 -10.30
CA ILE A 264 -11.94 -5.44 -11.10
C ILE A 264 -11.96 -6.43 -12.26
N ILE A 265 -10.81 -6.62 -12.91
CA ILE A 265 -10.60 -7.55 -14.01
C ILE A 265 -10.84 -8.98 -13.54
N GLU A 266 -10.24 -9.37 -12.40
CA GLU A 266 -10.43 -10.69 -11.82
C GLU A 266 -11.93 -10.98 -11.61
N LYS A 267 -12.69 -10.05 -11.02
CA LYS A 267 -14.13 -10.23 -10.87
C LYS A 267 -14.91 -10.27 -12.18
N ALA A 268 -14.46 -9.54 -13.20
CA ALA A 268 -15.13 -9.55 -14.50
C ALA A 268 -15.00 -10.95 -15.15
N TYR A 269 -13.84 -11.59 -15.03
CA TYR A 269 -13.62 -12.94 -15.56
C TYR A 269 -14.34 -14.05 -14.81
N TYR A 270 -14.61 -13.87 -13.51
CA TYR A 270 -15.37 -14.82 -12.69
C TYR A 270 -16.87 -14.48 -12.57
N ARG A 271 -17.36 -13.51 -13.35
CA ARG A 271 -18.76 -13.10 -13.32
C ARG A 271 -19.57 -14.02 -14.22
N ASP A 272 -20.72 -14.48 -13.72
CA ASP A 272 -21.72 -15.16 -14.54
C ASP A 272 -22.29 -14.17 -15.57
N LEU A 273 -22.19 -14.53 -16.85
CA LEU A 273 -22.67 -13.71 -17.95
C LEU A 273 -24.16 -13.96 -18.20
N ASP A 274 -24.89 -12.89 -18.48
CA ASP A 274 -26.28 -12.99 -18.93
C ASP A 274 -26.32 -13.59 -20.35
N GLU A 275 -27.44 -14.21 -20.74
CA GLU A 275 -27.59 -14.79 -22.06
C GLU A 275 -27.42 -13.73 -23.17
N GLY A 276 -26.47 -13.97 -24.09
CA GLY A 276 -26.12 -13.04 -25.17
C GLY A 276 -25.16 -11.92 -24.79
N GLU A 277 -24.68 -11.86 -23.54
CA GLU A 277 -23.66 -10.91 -23.13
C GLU A 277 -22.26 -11.33 -23.64
N PRO A 278 -21.48 -10.43 -24.28
CA PRO A 278 -20.12 -10.76 -24.71
C PRO A 278 -19.16 -10.91 -23.53
N GLU A 279 -18.12 -11.73 -23.71
CA GLU A 279 -17.07 -11.89 -22.71
C GLU A 279 -16.30 -10.58 -22.49
N PHE A 280 -15.93 -10.30 -21.24
CA PHE A 280 -15.17 -9.11 -20.90
C PHE A 280 -13.75 -9.16 -21.45
N VAL A 281 -13.37 -8.15 -22.23
CA VAL A 281 -12.01 -7.96 -22.73
C VAL A 281 -11.37 -6.74 -22.08
N TYR A 282 -10.19 -6.91 -21.48
CA TYR A 282 -9.47 -5.81 -20.85
C TYR A 282 -8.83 -4.88 -21.90
N PRO A 283 -9.21 -3.59 -21.96
CA PRO A 283 -8.91 -2.76 -23.12
C PRO A 283 -7.47 -2.22 -23.17
N TYR A 284 -6.75 -2.19 -22.04
CA TYR A 284 -5.49 -1.44 -21.93
C TYR A 284 -4.23 -2.30 -22.10
N ASN A 285 -4.32 -3.62 -22.25
CA ASN A 285 -3.13 -4.46 -22.41
C ASN A 285 -2.64 -4.47 -23.87
N LEU A 286 -1.66 -3.62 -24.19
CA LEU A 286 -1.12 -3.40 -25.54
C LEU A 286 0.10 -4.28 -25.88
N GLY A 287 0.36 -5.29 -25.05
CA GLY A 287 1.58 -6.10 -25.09
C GLY A 287 2.70 -5.55 -24.20
N LYS A 288 3.49 -6.46 -23.63
CA LYS A 288 4.46 -6.19 -22.54
C LYS A 288 5.36 -4.98 -22.78
N TRP A 289 5.91 -4.84 -23.99
CA TRP A 289 6.84 -3.76 -24.32
C TRP A 289 6.15 -2.39 -24.47
N ASN A 290 4.99 -2.36 -25.11
CA ASN A 290 4.21 -1.13 -25.24
C ASN A 290 3.71 -0.67 -23.86
N ASN A 291 3.24 -1.61 -23.05
CA ASN A 291 2.83 -1.36 -21.67
C ASN A 291 3.97 -0.78 -20.81
N PHE A 292 5.17 -1.34 -20.94
CA PHE A 292 6.36 -0.84 -20.24
C PHE A 292 6.69 0.61 -20.65
N LYS A 293 6.68 0.90 -21.96
CA LYS A 293 6.94 2.24 -22.50
C LYS A 293 5.93 3.29 -22.05
N LEU A 294 4.69 2.91 -21.74
CA LEU A 294 3.69 3.85 -21.19
C LEU A 294 4.07 4.39 -19.81
N VAL A 295 4.90 3.67 -19.06
CA VAL A 295 5.34 4.05 -17.71
C VAL A 295 6.78 4.56 -17.71
N PHE A 296 7.67 3.90 -18.44
CA PHE A 296 9.08 4.27 -18.54
C PHE A 296 9.37 4.82 -19.93
N HIS A 297 9.52 6.13 -20.00
CA HIS A 297 9.80 6.82 -21.24
C HIS A 297 10.85 7.91 -21.00
N TRP A 298 11.60 8.25 -22.05
CA TRP A 298 12.81 9.06 -21.95
C TRP A 298 12.57 10.47 -21.40
N LYS A 299 11.40 11.07 -21.70
CA LYS A 299 11.03 12.45 -21.31
C LYS A 299 10.67 12.63 -19.83
N ARG A 300 10.78 11.60 -18.97
CA ARG A 300 10.49 11.61 -17.52
C ARG A 300 9.09 12.08 -17.06
N ARG A 301 8.21 12.54 -17.97
CA ARG A 301 6.76 12.79 -17.78
C ARG A 301 5.90 12.09 -18.84
N PRO A 302 4.84 11.35 -18.47
CA PRO A 302 4.07 10.57 -19.42
C PRO A 302 3.58 11.42 -20.59
N GLU A 303 3.71 10.90 -21.82
CA GLU A 303 3.29 11.63 -23.02
C GLU A 303 1.76 11.75 -23.12
N LEU A 304 1.05 10.79 -22.51
CA LEU A 304 -0.41 10.81 -22.43
C LEU A 304 -0.91 11.84 -21.41
N ASN A 305 -2.07 12.43 -21.69
CA ASN A 305 -2.70 13.44 -20.83
C ASN A 305 -3.29 12.87 -19.51
N GLY A 306 -3.36 11.54 -19.37
CA GLY A 306 -3.88 10.84 -18.20
C GLY A 306 -5.41 10.77 -18.11
N ILE A 307 -6.10 11.18 -19.18
CA ILE A 307 -7.56 11.13 -19.33
C ILE A 307 -7.91 10.16 -20.46
N TRP A 308 -7.21 10.24 -21.58
CA TRP A 308 -7.36 9.38 -22.75
C TRP A 308 -6.20 8.38 -22.82
N TRP A 309 -6.53 7.13 -23.17
CA TRP A 309 -5.59 6.01 -23.12
C TRP A 309 -5.61 5.23 -24.44
N PRO A 310 -4.47 4.74 -24.93
CA PRO A 310 -4.48 3.76 -26.01
C PRO A 310 -5.21 2.49 -25.55
N VAL A 311 -6.06 1.97 -26.44
CA VAL A 311 -6.85 0.74 -26.23
C VAL A 311 -6.61 -0.23 -27.38
N ILE A 312 -6.83 -1.51 -27.12
CA ILE A 312 -6.78 -2.56 -28.16
C ILE A 312 -7.97 -2.44 -29.13
N GLU A 313 -7.84 -3.07 -30.29
CA GLU A 313 -8.91 -3.16 -31.28
C GLU A 313 -10.15 -3.87 -30.70
N GLY A 314 -11.35 -3.39 -31.08
CA GLY A 314 -12.62 -3.88 -30.55
C GLY A 314 -13.04 -3.29 -29.19
N CYS A 315 -12.18 -2.49 -28.55
CA CYS A 315 -12.49 -1.77 -27.32
C CYS A 315 -12.57 -0.26 -27.53
N ASP A 316 -13.21 0.43 -26.58
CA ASP A 316 -13.25 1.89 -26.50
C ASP A 316 -12.73 2.40 -25.13
N GLN A 317 -12.74 3.72 -24.96
CA GLN A 317 -12.22 4.39 -23.75
C GLN A 317 -13.00 4.04 -22.48
N TYR A 318 -14.24 3.61 -22.64
CA TYR A 318 -15.21 3.39 -21.58
C TYR A 318 -15.50 1.92 -21.32
N THR A 319 -15.07 0.97 -22.18
CA THR A 319 -15.25 -0.49 -22.02
C THR A 319 -15.01 -0.95 -20.58
N PHE A 320 -13.88 -0.57 -19.99
CA PHE A 320 -13.56 -0.92 -18.59
C PHE A 320 -14.45 -0.18 -17.56
N THR A 321 -14.81 1.06 -17.81
CA THR A 321 -15.63 1.85 -16.89
C THR A 321 -17.08 1.37 -16.86
N ILE A 322 -17.60 0.94 -18.01
CA ILE A 322 -18.93 0.32 -18.16
C ILE A 322 -18.99 -0.97 -17.34
N GLU A 323 -18.02 -1.88 -17.50
CA GLU A 323 -17.93 -3.09 -16.68
C GLU A 323 -17.86 -2.74 -15.18
N GLN A 324 -17.09 -1.73 -14.80
CA GLN A 324 -17.03 -1.29 -13.40
C GLN A 324 -18.38 -0.75 -12.89
N ILE A 325 -19.18 -0.12 -13.73
CA ILE A 325 -20.53 0.36 -13.39
C ILE A 325 -21.48 -0.83 -13.26
N LYS A 326 -21.43 -1.80 -14.17
CA LYS A 326 -22.24 -3.03 -14.11
C LYS A 326 -21.99 -3.80 -12.80
N GLN A 327 -20.74 -4.07 -12.46
CA GLN A 327 -20.38 -4.72 -11.19
C GLN A 327 -20.86 -3.95 -9.94
N LYS A 328 -20.96 -2.61 -10.02
CA LYS A 328 -21.50 -1.80 -8.92
C LYS A 328 -23.01 -1.86 -8.85
N HIS A 329 -23.68 -1.98 -9.99
CA HIS A 329 -25.12 -2.19 -10.07
C HIS A 329 -25.49 -3.52 -9.42
N GLU A 330 -24.86 -4.62 -9.84
CA GLU A 330 -25.08 -5.95 -9.27
C GLU A 330 -24.80 -5.99 -7.77
N LYS A 331 -23.73 -5.30 -7.33
CA LYS A 331 -23.44 -5.18 -5.90
C LYS A 331 -24.54 -4.44 -5.13
N LYS A 332 -25.21 -3.48 -5.76
CA LYS A 332 -26.33 -2.75 -5.17
C LYS A 332 -27.60 -3.60 -5.14
N GLU A 333 -27.86 -4.38 -6.17
CA GLU A 333 -29.00 -5.32 -6.20
C GLU A 333 -28.88 -6.41 -5.15
N ARG A 334 -27.66 -6.92 -4.93
CA ARG A 334 -27.36 -7.88 -3.85
C ARG A 334 -27.21 -7.25 -2.47
N SER A 335 -27.39 -5.93 -2.34
CA SER A 335 -27.29 -5.28 -1.04
C SER A 335 -28.57 -5.52 -0.25
N VAL A 336 -28.39 -5.93 1.00
CA VAL A 336 -29.50 -6.34 1.86
C VAL A 336 -29.59 -5.41 3.04
N GLU A 337 -30.81 -5.08 3.41
CA GLU A 337 -31.05 -4.19 4.52
C GLU A 337 -31.12 -4.95 5.86
N TYR A 338 -30.50 -4.37 6.87
CA TYR A 338 -30.46 -4.88 8.23
C TYR A 338 -30.93 -3.80 9.21
N THR A 339 -31.67 -4.21 10.24
CA THR A 339 -32.04 -3.38 11.38
C THR A 339 -31.18 -3.76 12.58
N ILE A 340 -30.61 -2.76 13.25
CA ILE A 340 -29.78 -2.95 14.43
C ILE A 340 -30.66 -3.19 15.65
N GLN A 341 -30.35 -4.22 16.42
CA GLN A 341 -31.02 -4.59 17.68
C GLN A 341 -30.13 -4.39 18.91
N GLU A 342 -28.80 -4.47 18.73
CA GLU A 342 -27.83 -4.34 19.81
C GLU A 342 -26.87 -3.18 19.53
N LYS A 343 -26.58 -2.37 20.55
CA LYS A 343 -25.65 -1.25 20.44
C LYS A 343 -24.22 -1.73 20.25
N TYR A 344 -23.48 -1.11 19.34
CA TYR A 344 -22.04 -1.31 19.20
C TYR A 344 -21.33 0.04 19.02
N ALA A 345 -20.27 0.26 19.80
CA ALA A 345 -19.60 1.57 19.87
C ALA A 345 -18.57 1.82 18.74
N GLY A 346 -18.32 0.86 17.84
CA GLY A 346 -17.27 1.00 16.82
C GLY A 346 -15.86 0.62 17.31
N SER A 347 -15.72 -0.14 18.40
CA SER A 347 -14.42 -0.61 18.89
C SER A 347 -13.78 -1.67 17.97
N TYR A 348 -12.47 -1.58 17.73
CA TYR A 348 -11.71 -2.62 17.01
C TYR A 348 -11.77 -3.99 17.70
N PHE A 349 -11.85 -4.00 19.04
CA PHE A 349 -11.90 -5.20 19.87
C PHE A 349 -13.13 -5.15 20.78
N PRO A 350 -14.30 -5.61 20.30
CA PRO A 350 -15.54 -5.58 21.08
C PRO A 350 -15.60 -6.73 22.07
N ILE A 351 -14.91 -6.59 23.21
CA ILE A 351 -14.84 -7.60 24.27
C ILE A 351 -16.26 -7.99 24.75
N THR A 352 -17.17 -7.02 24.85
CA THR A 352 -18.57 -7.23 25.26
C THR A 352 -19.41 -8.05 24.27
N MET A 353 -18.96 -8.21 23.03
CA MET A 353 -19.66 -8.96 21.98
C MET A 353 -19.29 -10.45 21.96
N GLY A 354 -18.46 -10.88 22.92
CA GLY A 354 -18.00 -12.25 23.09
C GLY A 354 -16.64 -12.53 22.46
N PRO A 355 -15.93 -13.56 22.95
CA PRO A 355 -14.56 -13.87 22.55
C PRO A 355 -14.44 -14.19 21.06
N GLN A 356 -15.47 -14.81 20.47
CA GLN A 356 -15.49 -15.18 19.06
C GLN A 356 -15.53 -13.98 18.11
N VAL A 357 -16.20 -12.89 18.47
CA VAL A 357 -16.22 -11.65 17.68
C VAL A 357 -14.91 -10.91 17.87
N CYS A 358 -14.43 -10.82 19.12
CA CYS A 358 -13.21 -10.12 19.50
C CYS A 358 -11.94 -10.73 18.90
N CYS A 359 -11.86 -12.06 18.78
CA CYS A 359 -10.69 -12.76 18.24
C CYS A 359 -10.73 -12.94 16.71
N CYS A 360 -11.79 -12.51 16.04
CA CYS A 360 -11.91 -12.59 14.59
C CYS A 360 -12.33 -11.27 13.94
N PRO A 361 -11.66 -10.14 14.25
CA PRO A 361 -11.96 -8.88 13.60
C PRO A 361 -11.54 -8.94 12.11
N PRO A 362 -12.24 -8.22 11.21
CA PRO A 362 -11.77 -8.03 9.85
C PRO A 362 -10.40 -7.35 9.86
N CYS A 363 -9.34 -8.08 9.46
CA CYS A 363 -8.00 -7.52 9.28
C CYS A 363 -7.92 -6.69 7.99
N THR A 364 -8.68 -5.60 7.93
CA THR A 364 -8.69 -4.63 6.84
C THR A 364 -8.51 -3.22 7.41
N ASP A 365 -8.06 -2.28 6.59
CA ASP A 365 -7.90 -0.86 6.93
C ASP A 365 -9.25 -0.10 6.97
N GLU A 366 -10.36 -0.83 6.89
CA GLU A 366 -11.69 -0.29 6.79
C GLU A 366 -12.25 0.03 8.19
N PRO A 367 -12.96 1.17 8.34
CA PRO A 367 -13.38 1.66 9.64
C PRO A 367 -14.40 0.74 10.32
N ARG A 368 -14.51 0.88 11.64
CA ARG A 368 -15.62 0.34 12.44
C ARG A 368 -16.64 1.45 12.67
N ILE A 369 -17.92 1.13 12.54
CA ILE A 369 -19.00 2.10 12.76
C ILE A 369 -19.70 1.86 14.08
N ALA A 370 -19.98 2.94 14.78
CA ALA A 370 -20.91 2.91 15.89
C ALA A 370 -22.34 2.76 15.36
N VAL A 371 -23.12 1.89 15.99
CA VAL A 371 -24.50 1.59 15.64
C VAL A 371 -25.35 1.48 16.90
N ASN A 372 -26.58 1.96 16.84
CA ASN A 372 -27.55 1.93 17.93
C ASN A 372 -28.80 1.13 17.52
N PRO A 373 -29.52 0.52 18.48
CA PRO A 373 -30.79 -0.14 18.20
C PRO A 373 -31.75 0.77 17.43
N GLY A 374 -32.38 0.24 16.38
CA GLY A 374 -33.25 0.98 15.47
C GLY A 374 -32.54 1.56 14.23
N ASP A 375 -31.21 1.63 14.22
CA ASP A 375 -30.47 2.03 13.01
C ASP A 375 -30.74 1.05 11.86
N ARG A 376 -30.93 1.59 10.66
CA ARG A 376 -31.06 0.80 9.43
C ARG A 376 -29.75 0.86 8.64
N ILE A 377 -29.24 -0.29 8.19
CA ILE A 377 -27.96 -0.39 7.50
C ILE A 377 -28.13 -1.24 6.24
N VAL A 378 -27.69 -0.68 5.11
CA VAL A 378 -27.59 -1.43 3.86
C VAL A 378 -26.24 -2.14 3.83
N VAL A 379 -26.28 -3.45 4.04
CA VAL A 379 -25.11 -4.32 4.09
C VAL A 379 -24.73 -4.71 2.66
N THR A 380 -23.43 -4.58 2.36
CA THR A 380 -22.88 -4.85 1.03
C THR A 380 -21.79 -5.91 1.02
N ARG A 381 -21.25 -6.29 2.19
CA ARG A 381 -20.28 -7.38 2.36
C ARG A 381 -20.45 -7.99 3.76
N TRP A 382 -20.08 -9.26 3.89
CA TRP A 382 -20.11 -9.96 5.17
C TRP A 382 -18.92 -10.89 5.33
N LYS A 383 -18.58 -11.15 6.58
CA LYS A 383 -17.81 -12.30 7.05
C LYS A 383 -18.69 -13.05 8.06
N LYS A 384 -18.28 -14.27 8.44
CA LYS A 384 -19.03 -15.13 9.37
C LYS A 384 -19.60 -14.39 10.60
N ARG A 385 -18.83 -13.46 11.18
CA ARG A 385 -19.21 -12.72 12.41
C ARG A 385 -19.34 -11.21 12.25
N TRP A 386 -19.12 -10.67 11.05
CA TRP A 386 -19.03 -9.24 10.82
C TRP A 386 -19.76 -8.83 9.55
N LEU A 387 -20.47 -7.71 9.59
CA LEU A 387 -21.16 -7.13 8.44
C LEU A 387 -20.52 -5.79 8.11
N TYR A 388 -20.53 -5.42 6.83
CA TYR A 388 -20.05 -4.14 6.33
C TYR A 388 -21.14 -3.47 5.50
N GLY A 389 -21.50 -2.25 5.89
CA GLY A 389 -22.58 -1.52 5.23
C GLY A 389 -22.49 0.00 5.35
N ASP A 390 -23.42 0.65 4.68
CA ASP A 390 -23.68 2.09 4.78
C ASP A 390 -24.91 2.28 5.69
N LYS A 391 -24.79 3.07 6.77
CA LYS A 391 -25.91 3.44 7.63
C LYS A 391 -26.87 4.35 6.86
N LEU A 392 -28.15 4.03 6.87
CA LEU A 392 -29.22 4.87 6.34
C LEU A 392 -29.49 5.98 7.35
N ILE A 393 -29.26 7.22 6.93
CA ILE A 393 -29.59 8.41 7.72
C ILE A 393 -31.01 8.81 7.33
N THR A 394 -31.88 9.00 8.31
CA THR A 394 -33.26 9.43 8.06
C THR A 394 -33.33 10.94 7.80
N ASP A 395 -34.32 11.40 7.04
CA ASP A 395 -34.51 12.83 6.73
C ASP A 395 -34.67 13.71 7.99
N ASN A 396 -35.15 13.13 9.10
CA ASN A 396 -35.29 13.82 10.39
C ASN A 396 -33.94 14.05 11.08
N GLU A 397 -32.98 13.12 10.98
CA GLU A 397 -31.62 13.28 11.52
C GLU A 397 -30.82 14.31 10.70
N LEU A 398 -31.05 14.36 9.38
CA LEU A 398 -30.53 15.43 8.53
C LEU A 398 -31.05 16.80 8.99
N LYS A 399 -32.35 16.95 9.28
CA LYS A 399 -32.95 18.22 9.72
C LYS A 399 -32.53 18.64 11.13
N SER A 400 -32.38 17.71 12.08
CA SER A 400 -31.99 18.05 13.46
C SER A 400 -30.55 18.57 13.59
N GLU A 401 -29.66 18.26 12.63
CA GLU A 401 -28.31 18.84 12.57
C GLU A 401 -28.25 20.21 11.89
N TYR A 402 -29.27 20.61 11.12
CA TYR A 402 -29.35 21.93 10.48
C TYR A 402 -30.07 22.99 11.34
N CYS A 403 -30.75 22.59 12.41
CA CYS A 403 -31.33 23.52 13.39
C CYS A 403 -30.34 23.79 14.55
N GLY A 404 -29.18 24.38 14.23
CA GLY A 404 -28.37 25.17 15.17
C GLY A 404 -28.65 26.66 14.95
N PRO A 405 -28.44 27.53 15.95
CA PRO A 405 -28.98 28.90 15.95
C PRO A 405 -28.43 29.75 14.79
N ASP A 406 -29.33 30.55 14.23
CA ASP A 406 -29.17 31.51 13.14
C ASP A 406 -27.73 31.94 12.82
N MET A 407 -27.25 31.55 11.64
CA MET A 407 -26.30 32.35 10.87
C MET A 407 -26.89 32.70 9.51
N GLY A 408 -27.38 33.93 9.42
CA GLY A 408 -27.29 34.82 8.26
C GLY A 408 -27.55 34.22 6.88
N SER A 409 -28.73 34.55 6.36
CA SER A 409 -29.12 34.53 4.95
C SER A 409 -27.97 34.73 3.95
N ILE A 410 -27.66 33.70 3.17
CA ILE A 410 -26.99 33.82 1.86
C ILE A 410 -28.06 33.49 0.80
N PRO A 411 -28.29 34.34 -0.22
CA PRO A 411 -29.43 34.19 -1.09
C PRO A 411 -29.23 33.02 -2.07
N PHE A 412 -30.07 31.99 -1.92
CA PHE A 412 -30.22 30.89 -2.88
C PHE A 412 -31.01 31.38 -4.09
N GLY A 413 -30.30 31.67 -5.18
CA GLY A 413 -30.89 31.82 -6.51
C GLY A 413 -31.30 30.46 -7.08
N GLN A 414 -32.61 30.18 -7.02
CA GLN A 414 -33.42 29.57 -8.07
C GLN A 414 -32.79 28.42 -8.89
N PHE A 415 -32.82 27.19 -8.36
CA PHE A 415 -32.88 25.99 -9.19
C PHE A 415 -34.15 25.22 -8.87
N HIS A 416 -35.00 25.11 -9.91
CA HIS A 416 -36.29 24.45 -9.91
C HIS A 416 -36.18 22.99 -9.44
N ILE A 417 -37.03 22.65 -8.48
CA ILE A 417 -37.33 21.31 -8.01
C ILE A 417 -38.04 20.54 -9.14
N LYS A 418 -37.44 19.43 -9.58
CA LYS A 418 -38.15 18.21 -10.03
C LYS A 418 -37.12 17.11 -10.27
N PHE A 419 -37.07 16.14 -9.34
CA PHE A 419 -36.79 14.71 -9.50
C PHE A 419 -36.45 14.17 -8.10
N ILE A 420 -37.49 13.79 -7.36
CA ILE A 420 -37.33 13.02 -6.13
C ILE A 420 -36.99 11.60 -6.56
N ASN A 421 -35.72 11.23 -6.41
CA ASN A 421 -35.27 9.85 -6.43
C ASN A 421 -34.34 9.70 -5.22
N SER A 422 -34.54 8.66 -4.41
CA SER A 422 -33.84 8.39 -3.13
C SER A 422 -32.31 8.20 -3.23
N SER A 423 -31.71 8.59 -4.36
CA SER A 423 -30.30 8.47 -4.70
C SER A 423 -29.48 9.75 -4.41
N PHE A 424 -30.11 10.83 -3.96
CA PHE A 424 -29.48 12.13 -3.71
C PHE A 424 -29.19 12.42 -2.22
N ILE A 425 -28.59 11.47 -1.49
CA ILE A 425 -27.88 11.83 -0.25
C ILE A 425 -26.50 12.36 -0.64
N PRO A 426 -26.12 13.62 -0.29
CA PRO A 426 -24.79 14.14 -0.53
C PRO A 426 -23.73 13.20 0.08
N ARG A 427 -22.76 12.73 -0.72
CA ARG A 427 -21.70 11.80 -0.27
C ARG A 427 -20.79 12.35 0.85
N THR A 428 -21.00 13.58 1.31
CA THR A 428 -20.23 14.23 2.38
C THR A 428 -20.56 13.69 3.78
N ARG A 429 -21.62 12.86 3.97
CA ARG A 429 -21.91 12.21 5.26
C ARG A 429 -22.38 10.75 5.15
N ARG A 430 -21.67 9.88 4.40
CA ARG A 430 -21.92 8.42 4.48
C ARG A 430 -21.16 7.80 5.66
N ILE A 431 -21.89 7.41 6.71
CA ILE A 431 -21.34 6.60 7.81
C ILE A 431 -21.29 5.15 7.34
N ARG A 432 -20.08 4.62 7.16
CA ARG A 432 -19.86 3.26 6.63
C ARG A 432 -18.74 2.54 7.37
N GLY A 433 -18.86 1.24 7.55
CA GLY A 433 -17.83 0.44 8.18
C GLY A 433 -18.30 -0.93 8.62
N TRP A 434 -17.42 -1.63 9.31
CA TRP A 434 -17.71 -2.94 9.88
C TRP A 434 -18.39 -2.84 11.24
N PHE A 435 -19.31 -3.76 11.50
CA PHE A 435 -19.94 -3.99 12.80
C PHE A 435 -20.22 -5.49 13.01
N PRO A 436 -20.36 -5.98 14.25
CA PRO A 436 -20.65 -7.39 14.52
C PRO A 436 -22.00 -7.83 13.95
N ARG A 437 -22.05 -9.02 13.33
CA ARG A 437 -23.28 -9.57 12.73
C ARG A 437 -24.41 -9.76 13.74
N ARG A 438 -24.07 -10.16 14.97
CA ARG A 438 -25.04 -10.35 16.06
C ARG A 438 -25.84 -9.10 16.42
N CYS A 439 -25.31 -7.91 16.10
CA CYS A 439 -25.99 -6.66 16.41
C CYS A 439 -27.19 -6.39 15.50
N ALA A 440 -27.40 -7.19 14.45
CA ALA A 440 -28.34 -6.86 13.39
C ALA A 440 -29.14 -8.06 12.91
N VAL A 441 -30.38 -7.78 12.52
CA VAL A 441 -31.29 -8.74 11.90
C VAL A 441 -31.66 -8.25 10.51
N GLU A 442 -31.70 -9.18 9.57
CA GLU A 442 -32.04 -8.92 8.18
C GLU A 442 -33.51 -8.50 8.04
N VAL A 443 -33.79 -7.47 7.27
CA VAL A 443 -35.15 -7.06 6.93
C VAL A 443 -35.61 -7.96 5.79
N MET A 444 -36.41 -8.98 6.12
CA MET A 444 -37.02 -9.86 5.12
C MET A 444 -38.07 -9.05 4.35
N ASN A 445 -37.84 -8.82 3.06
CA ASN A 445 -38.89 -8.34 2.15
C ASN A 445 -39.79 -9.53 1.79
N GLY A 446 -40.71 -9.89 2.69
CA GLY A 446 -41.79 -10.82 2.40
C GLY A 446 -43.13 -10.08 2.46
N THR A 447 -43.96 -10.23 1.43
CA THR A 447 -45.40 -10.03 1.56
C THR A 447 -45.90 -10.85 2.75
N TYR A 448 -46.85 -10.30 3.50
CA TYR A 448 -47.36 -10.82 4.78
C TYR A 448 -47.78 -12.31 4.79
N GLU A 449 -47.89 -12.94 3.62
CA GLU A 449 -48.32 -14.33 3.42
C GLU A 449 -47.21 -15.37 3.59
N GLU A 450 -45.92 -15.06 3.38
CA GLU A 450 -44.84 -16.05 3.53
C GLU A 450 -44.41 -16.31 4.99
N LEU A 451 -44.81 -15.44 5.92
CA LEU A 451 -44.44 -15.54 7.34
C LEU A 451 -45.28 -16.54 8.14
N ILE A 452 -46.36 -17.08 7.55
CA ILE A 452 -47.30 -17.96 8.28
C ILE A 452 -47.11 -19.44 7.91
N ASN A 453 -46.35 -19.78 6.86
CA ASN A 453 -46.19 -21.18 6.44
C ASN A 453 -44.94 -21.84 7.05
N PRO A 454 -45.07 -22.87 7.91
CA PRO A 454 -43.92 -23.52 8.56
C PRO A 454 -42.99 -24.26 7.59
N SER A 455 -43.46 -24.59 6.37
CA SER A 455 -42.70 -25.35 5.37
C SER A 455 -41.59 -24.52 4.71
N THR A 456 -41.79 -23.23 4.49
CA THR A 456 -40.80 -22.33 3.87
C THR A 456 -39.65 -21.95 4.81
N GLN A 457 -39.89 -21.95 6.13
CA GLN A 457 -38.83 -21.71 7.12
C GLN A 457 -37.78 -22.84 7.14
N ALA A 458 -38.20 -24.09 6.93
CA ALA A 458 -37.30 -25.24 6.86
C ALA A 458 -36.41 -25.23 5.61
N GLU A 459 -36.93 -24.74 4.48
CA GLU A 459 -36.17 -24.63 3.23
C GLU A 459 -35.18 -23.47 3.23
N SER A 460 -35.51 -22.32 3.84
CA SER A 460 -34.56 -21.20 3.97
C SER A 460 -33.41 -21.50 4.94
N ALA A 461 -33.65 -22.34 5.95
CA ALA A 461 -32.62 -22.82 6.88
C ALA A 461 -31.65 -23.81 6.21
N LYS A 462 -32.13 -24.63 5.27
CA LYS A 462 -31.29 -25.55 4.49
C LYS A 462 -30.35 -24.83 3.54
N ARG A 463 -30.77 -23.73 2.89
CA ARG A 463 -29.88 -22.94 2.00
C ARG A 463 -28.80 -22.13 2.73
N LYS A 464 -28.84 -22.04 4.06
CA LYS A 464 -27.89 -21.23 4.86
C LYS A 464 -26.67 -22.01 5.38
N ASN A 465 -26.58 -23.32 5.09
CA ASN A 465 -25.51 -24.19 5.57
C ASN A 465 -24.60 -24.75 4.45
N ASP A 466 -24.79 -24.33 3.20
CA ASP A 466 -23.89 -24.64 2.08
C ASP A 466 -23.04 -23.42 1.68
#